data_AF-A0A2U2Z2J3-F1
#
_entry.id   AF-A0A2U2Z2J3-F1
#
_cell.length_a   1.000
_cell.length_b   1.000
_cell.length_c   1.000
_cell.angle_alpha   90.00
_cell.angle_beta   90.00
_cell.angle_gamma   90.00
#
_symmetry.space_group_name_H-M   'P 1'
#
loop_
_entity.id
_entity.type
_entity.pdbx_description
1 polymer ?
#
loop_
_entity_poly.entity_id
_entity_poly.type
_entity_poly.pdbx_seq_one_letter_code
_entity_poly.pdbx_strand_id
1 'polypeptide(L)'
;MGDHGAGRGVAAQDWFAGARVRILGAHRSFSMEPLVLRAFQFGEELEMVQWGRSGQRVGTGMWWTSQDLDAAHSIPAQKVEVLEVLEGQLPEPDG
;
A
#
# COMPACT_ATOMS: atom_id res chain seq x y z
N MET A 1 2.48 -17.67 -27.82
CA MET A 1 1.56 -18.23 -26.79
C MET A 1 2.10 -17.83 -25.44
N GLY A 2 1.55 -16.95 -24.64
CA GLY A 2 0.48 -15.96 -24.81
C GLY A 2 0.79 -14.82 -23.84
N ASP A 3 0.46 -13.60 -24.25
CA ASP A 3 0.27 -12.45 -23.37
C ASP A 3 -0.79 -12.80 -22.31
N HIS A 4 -0.52 -12.66 -21.01
CA HIS A 4 -1.49 -12.44 -19.92
C HIS A 4 -0.73 -12.10 -18.62
N GLY A 5 -0.79 -10.84 -18.16
CA GLY A 5 -0.59 -10.50 -16.75
C GLY A 5 0.45 -9.41 -16.47
N ALA A 6 0.12 -8.16 -16.83
CA ALA A 6 0.80 -7.00 -16.29
C ALA A 6 0.91 -7.04 -14.74
N GLY A 7 2.13 -6.90 -14.23
CA GLY A 7 2.45 -6.28 -12.94
C GLY A 7 2.03 -6.99 -11.65
N ARG A 8 2.60 -8.16 -11.33
CA ARG A 8 2.68 -8.67 -9.93
C ARG A 8 3.99 -9.43 -9.70
N GLY A 9 5.11 -8.73 -9.77
CA GLY A 9 6.43 -9.27 -9.45
C GLY A 9 6.56 -9.61 -7.97
N VAL A 10 7.26 -10.70 -7.66
CA VAL A 10 7.83 -10.91 -6.33
C VAL A 10 8.96 -9.90 -6.18
N ALA A 11 9.02 -9.19 -5.06
CA ALA A 11 10.06 -8.18 -4.87
C ALA A 11 11.43 -8.84 -4.74
N ALA A 12 12.38 -8.46 -5.59
CA ALA A 12 13.76 -8.94 -5.54
C ALA A 12 14.51 -8.44 -4.28
N GLN A 13 14.15 -7.24 -3.83
CA GLN A 13 14.74 -6.55 -2.68
C GLN A 13 13.66 -5.94 -1.78
N ASP A 14 14.06 -5.47 -0.60
CA ASP A 14 13.18 -4.65 0.23
C ASP A 14 12.76 -3.40 -0.57
N TRP A 15 11.48 -3.08 -0.50
CA TRP A 15 10.89 -2.06 -1.35
C TRP A 15 9.89 -1.24 -0.58
N PHE A 16 9.70 -0.02 -1.06
CA PHE A 16 8.79 0.96 -0.50
C PHE A 16 8.16 1.73 -1.66
N ALA A 17 6.87 1.98 -1.58
CA ALA A 17 6.11 2.78 -2.52
C ALA A 17 5.12 3.69 -1.77
N GLY A 18 5.34 5.00 -1.85
CA GLY A 18 4.37 6.03 -1.54
C GLY A 18 3.48 6.30 -2.74
N ALA A 19 2.18 6.17 -2.56
CA ALA A 19 1.22 6.40 -3.61
C ALA A 19 0.00 7.16 -3.08
N ARG A 20 -0.56 8.01 -3.94
CA ARG A 20 -1.89 8.52 -3.74
C ARG A 20 -2.87 7.41 -4.05
N VAL A 21 -3.69 7.10 -3.07
CA VAL A 21 -4.66 6.02 -3.16
C VAL A 21 -6.07 6.50 -2.84
N ARG A 22 -7.04 5.79 -3.37
CA ARG A 22 -8.46 5.99 -3.13
C ARG A 22 -9.03 4.83 -2.36
N ILE A 23 -9.79 5.13 -1.31
CA ILE A 23 -10.43 4.11 -0.51
C ILE A 23 -11.68 3.59 -1.21
N LEU A 24 -11.69 2.31 -1.56
CA LEU A 24 -12.80 1.63 -2.24
C LEU A 24 -13.85 1.07 -1.28
N GLY A 25 -13.68 1.24 0.03
CA GLY A 25 -14.68 0.79 1.00
C GLY A 25 -14.39 1.30 2.41
N ALA A 26 -15.47 1.56 3.16
CA ALA A 26 -15.34 2.04 4.53
C ALA A 26 -14.44 1.11 5.35
N HIS A 27 -13.39 1.69 5.92
CA HIS A 27 -12.43 0.97 6.74
C HIS A 27 -12.15 1.73 8.01
N ARG A 28 -11.98 1.01 9.12
CA ARG A 28 -11.66 1.60 10.40
C ARG A 28 -10.36 0.96 10.86
N SER A 29 -9.35 1.78 11.06
CA SER A 29 -8.06 1.36 11.61
C SER A 29 -7.80 2.14 12.89
N PHE A 30 -7.13 1.49 13.81
CA PHE A 30 -6.57 2.13 15.00
C PHE A 30 -5.09 2.36 14.76
N SER A 31 -4.58 3.53 15.18
CA SER A 31 -3.16 3.73 15.44
C SER A 31 -2.86 3.31 16.87
N MET A 32 -1.62 2.96 17.19
CA MET A 32 -1.23 2.51 18.54
C MET A 32 -0.80 3.69 19.42
N GLU A 33 -0.01 4.63 18.89
CA GLU A 33 0.49 5.79 19.62
C GLU A 33 0.43 7.08 18.77
N PRO A 34 -0.50 8.00 19.05
CA PRO A 34 -1.59 7.90 20.02
C PRO A 34 -2.65 6.86 19.58
N LEU A 35 -3.37 6.27 20.54
CA LEU A 35 -4.46 5.33 20.28
C LEU A 35 -5.67 6.06 19.65
N VAL A 36 -5.65 6.23 18.34
CA VAL A 36 -6.65 6.99 17.59
C VAL A 36 -7.33 6.09 16.57
N LEU A 37 -8.65 6.00 16.67
CA LEU A 37 -9.46 5.37 15.64
C LEU A 37 -9.67 6.35 14.49
N ARG A 38 -9.23 5.98 13.29
CA ARG A 38 -9.56 6.69 12.06
C ARG A 38 -10.52 5.84 11.22
N ALA A 39 -11.61 6.47 10.79
CA ALA A 39 -12.61 5.88 9.90
C ALA A 39 -12.47 6.47 8.50
N PHE A 40 -11.93 5.68 7.58
CA PHE A 40 -11.80 6.01 6.17
C PHE A 40 -13.14 5.83 5.45
N GLN A 41 -13.50 6.81 4.63
CA GLN A 41 -14.73 6.77 3.84
C GLN A 41 -14.49 6.25 2.43
N PHE A 42 -15.54 5.74 1.79
CA PHE A 42 -15.49 5.40 0.37
C PHE A 42 -15.22 6.65 -0.47
N GLY A 43 -14.31 6.53 -1.44
CA GLY A 43 -13.91 7.60 -2.34
C GLY A 43 -12.92 8.60 -1.73
N GLU A 44 -12.56 8.46 -0.44
CA GLU A 44 -11.54 9.27 0.21
C GLU A 44 -10.19 9.02 -0.48
N GLU A 45 -9.54 10.10 -0.89
CA GLU A 45 -8.22 10.07 -1.51
C GLU A 45 -7.19 10.55 -0.50
N LEU A 46 -6.13 9.78 -0.31
CA LEU A 46 -5.05 10.11 0.59
C LEU A 46 -3.75 9.49 0.13
N GLU A 47 -2.66 10.08 0.59
CA GLU A 47 -1.33 9.53 0.39
C GLU A 47 -1.12 8.40 1.39
N MET A 48 -0.72 7.25 0.89
CA MET A 48 -0.40 6.08 1.68
C MET A 48 0.90 5.48 1.18
N VAL A 49 1.56 4.78 2.07
CA VAL A 49 2.80 4.07 1.78
C VAL A 49 2.59 2.58 1.92
N GLN A 50 3.27 1.81 1.09
CA GLN A 50 3.35 0.37 1.21
C GLN A 50 4.82 -0.02 1.15
N TRP A 51 5.26 -0.79 2.12
CA TRP A 51 6.55 -1.46 2.09
C TRP A 51 6.35 -2.97 2.04
N GLY A 52 7.33 -3.65 1.49
CA GLY A 52 7.42 -5.09 1.52
C GLY A 52 8.86 -5.55 1.55
N ARG A 53 9.06 -6.79 1.97
CA ARG A 53 10.39 -7.41 2.00
C ARG A 53 10.67 -8.15 0.70
N SER A 54 11.95 -8.33 0.41
CA SER A 54 12.40 -9.27 -0.62
C SER A 54 11.69 -10.63 -0.46
N GLY A 55 11.22 -11.20 -1.56
CA GLY A 55 10.48 -12.47 -1.59
C GLY A 55 8.97 -12.36 -1.32
N GLN A 56 8.42 -11.17 -1.06
CA GLN A 56 6.98 -10.94 -0.93
C GLN A 56 6.36 -10.39 -2.22
N ARG A 57 5.07 -10.68 -2.45
CA ARG A 57 4.34 -10.16 -3.62
C ARG A 57 3.99 -8.68 -3.44
N VAL A 58 4.45 -7.86 -4.39
CA VAL A 58 4.13 -6.44 -4.48
C VAL A 58 2.62 -6.25 -4.66
N GLY A 59 2.01 -5.29 -3.96
CA GLY A 59 0.60 -4.95 -4.13
C GLY A 59 -0.41 -5.87 -3.43
N THR A 60 0.06 -6.82 -2.61
CA THR A 60 -0.83 -7.70 -1.80
C THR A 60 -0.80 -7.37 -0.30
N GLY A 61 0.00 -6.40 0.10
CA GLY A 61 0.20 -6.00 1.50
C GLY A 61 -0.87 -5.07 2.05
N MET A 62 -0.55 -4.47 3.19
CA MET A 62 -1.30 -3.34 3.74
C MET A 62 -0.72 -2.03 3.21
N TRP A 63 -1.56 -1.01 3.15
CA TRP A 63 -1.18 0.37 2.95
C TRP A 63 -1.24 1.08 4.28
N TRP A 64 -0.27 1.93 4.56
CA TRP A 64 -0.16 2.69 5.79
C TRP A 64 -0.28 4.18 5.50
N THR A 65 -0.98 4.92 6.34
CA THR A 65 -1.12 6.38 6.16
C THR A 65 0.13 7.17 6.54
N SER A 66 1.08 6.56 7.23
CA SER A 66 2.36 7.16 7.60
C SER A 66 3.47 6.11 7.60
N GLN A 67 4.72 6.57 7.56
CA GLN A 67 5.91 5.73 7.76
C GLN A 67 6.10 5.35 9.24
N ASP A 68 5.58 6.17 10.16
CA ASP A 68 5.55 5.88 11.59
C ASP A 68 4.53 4.80 11.89
N LEU A 69 4.98 3.54 11.95
CA LEU A 69 4.16 2.37 12.23
C LEU A 69 3.28 2.49 13.49
N ASP A 70 3.80 3.15 14.52
CA ASP A 70 3.08 3.34 15.78
C ASP A 70 1.90 4.32 15.64
N ALA A 71 2.05 5.35 14.80
CA ALA A 71 1.02 6.34 14.53
C ALA A 71 0.19 6.06 13.26
N ALA A 72 0.59 5.07 12.45
CA ALA A 72 -0.01 4.79 11.16
C ALA A 72 -1.31 4.00 11.27
N HIS A 73 -2.24 4.32 10.37
CA HIS A 73 -3.42 3.52 10.12
C HIS A 73 -3.17 2.59 8.95
N SER A 74 -3.52 1.31 9.11
CA SER A 74 -3.33 0.30 8.08
C SER A 74 -4.65 0.01 7.35
N ILE A 75 -4.58 -0.14 6.03
CA ILE A 75 -5.73 -0.48 5.19
C ILE A 75 -5.29 -1.58 4.22
N PRO A 76 -6.04 -2.69 4.08
CA PRO A 76 -5.67 -3.74 3.15
C PRO A 76 -5.73 -3.24 1.69
N ALA A 77 -4.76 -3.65 0.85
CA ALA A 77 -4.71 -3.26 -0.56
C ALA A 77 -5.98 -3.61 -1.37
N GLN A 78 -6.78 -4.58 -0.92
CA GLN A 78 -8.06 -4.92 -1.56
C GLN A 78 -9.14 -3.84 -1.40
N LYS A 79 -8.98 -2.93 -0.44
CA LYS A 79 -9.90 -1.81 -0.16
C LYS A 79 -9.35 -0.47 -0.64
N VAL A 80 -8.27 -0.51 -1.41
CA VAL A 80 -7.49 0.65 -1.80
C VAL A 80 -7.21 0.55 -3.29
N GLU A 81 -7.49 1.62 -4.01
CA GLU A 81 -7.13 1.78 -5.42
C GLU A 81 -5.96 2.74 -5.52
N VAL A 82 -4.86 2.31 -6.13
CA VAL A 82 -3.72 3.20 -6.36
C VAL A 82 -4.04 4.11 -7.53
N LEU A 83 -4.14 5.41 -7.28
CA LEU A 83 -4.38 6.41 -8.32
C LEU A 83 -3.07 6.82 -8.99
N GLU A 84 -2.05 7.11 -8.18
CA GLU A 84 -0.77 7.64 -8.65
C GLU A 84 0.34 7.21 -7.69
N VAL A 85 1.46 6.70 -8.21
CA VAL A 85 2.65 6.43 -7.39
C VAL A 85 3.48 7.71 -7.31
N LEU A 86 3.63 8.25 -6.11
CA LEU A 86 4.29 9.54 -5.86
C LEU A 86 5.78 9.37 -5.61
N GLU A 87 6.14 8.35 -4.83
CA GLU A 87 7.53 7.98 -4.60
C GLU A 87 7.64 6.47 -4.42
N GLY A 88 8.80 5.90 -4.70
CA GLY A 88 8.99 4.49 -4.38
C GLY A 88 10.17 3.89 -5.08
N GLN A 89 10.90 3.07 -4.33
CA GLN A 89 11.84 2.12 -4.88
C GLN A 89 11.04 0.86 -5.21
N LEU A 90 10.41 0.86 -6.38
CA LEU A 90 9.78 -0.34 -6.92
C LEU A 90 10.86 -1.41 -7.12
N PRO A 91 10.59 -2.68 -6.81
CA PRO A 91 11.55 -3.73 -7.14
C PRO A 91 11.66 -3.76 -8.66
N GLU A 92 12.87 -3.52 -9.16
CA GLU A 92 13.18 -3.81 -10.56
C GLU A 92 12.81 -5.28 -10.77
N PRO A 93 11.99 -5.61 -11.78
CA PRO A 93 11.73 -7.00 -12.08
C PRO A 93 13.07 -7.63 -12.48
N ASP A 94 13.48 -8.69 -11.76
CA ASP A 94 14.58 -9.56 -12.20
C ASP A 94 14.32 -9.95 -13.66
N GLY A 95 15.27 -9.61 -14.53
CA GLY A 95 15.27 -9.95 -15.96
C GLY A 95 15.61 -11.41 -16.22
#